data_AF-A0A7V8CT31-F1
#
_entry.id   AF-A0A7V8CT31-F1
#
_cell.length_a   1.000
_cell.length_b   1.000
_cell.length_c   1.000
_cell.angle_alpha   90.00
_cell.angle_beta   90.00
_cell.angle_gamma   90.00
#
_symmetry.space_group_name_H-M   'P 1'
#
loop_
_entity.id
_entity.type
_entity.pdbx_description
1 polymer ?
#
loop_
_entity_poly.entity_id
_entity_poly.type
_entity_poly.pdbx_seq_one_letter_code
_entity_poly.pdbx_strand_id
1 'polypeptide(L)'
;MTKQAMFTPNADGYDISPAGVLLLCADTVYGDPAETTPEGIRNARAMMESLLSAARAGGYTQGDVLHTLLARKQLNRRVMDMAQAACDAAGAERLAMEMRDAGLQKGGAH
;
A
#
# COMPACT_ATOMS: atom_id res chain seq x y z
N MET A 1 -20.45 0.97 2.61
CA MET A 1 -19.12 1.63 2.71
C MET A 1 -18.73 2.14 1.33
N THR A 2 -18.34 3.41 1.23
CA THR A 2 -17.99 4.06 -0.03
C THR A 2 -16.55 3.71 -0.39
N LYS A 3 -16.32 3.15 -1.59
CA LYS A 3 -14.99 2.73 -2.06
C LYS A 3 -14.10 3.96 -2.23
N GLN A 4 -12.95 4.01 -1.53
CA GLN A 4 -11.98 5.09 -1.71
C GLN A 4 -11.34 5.01 -3.11
N ALA A 5 -11.19 6.15 -3.77
CA ALA A 5 -10.38 6.25 -4.98
C ALA A 5 -8.90 6.06 -4.62
N MET A 6 -8.15 5.31 -5.45
CA MET A 6 -6.70 5.10 -5.21
C MET A 6 -5.92 6.41 -5.26
N PHE A 7 -6.33 7.33 -6.13
CA PHE A 7 -5.81 8.68 -6.21
C PHE A 7 -6.97 9.65 -6.09
N THR A 8 -6.85 10.61 -5.18
CA THR A 8 -7.84 11.69 -4.99
C THR A 8 -7.13 13.01 -5.25
N PRO A 9 -7.59 13.86 -6.19
CA PRO A 9 -6.98 15.18 -6.40
C PRO A 9 -6.98 16.01 -5.10
N ASN A 10 -5.91 16.74 -4.87
CA ASN A 10 -5.79 17.75 -3.81
C ASN A 10 -5.23 19.07 -4.40
N ALA A 11 -5.06 20.10 -3.57
CA ALA A 11 -4.60 21.42 -4.04
C ALA A 11 -3.20 21.39 -4.69
N ASP A 12 -2.37 20.42 -4.31
CA ASP A 12 -0.95 20.34 -4.68
C ASP A 12 -0.61 19.12 -5.57
N GLY A 13 -1.62 18.36 -6.02
CA GLY A 13 -1.44 17.10 -6.74
C GLY A 13 -2.50 16.05 -6.40
N TYR A 14 -2.06 14.88 -5.92
CA TYR A 14 -2.93 13.74 -5.62
C TYR A 14 -2.59 13.12 -4.26
N ASP A 15 -3.62 12.88 -3.45
CA ASP A 15 -3.53 11.98 -2.30
C ASP A 15 -3.64 10.53 -2.79
N ILE A 16 -2.73 9.66 -2.35
CA ILE A 16 -2.79 8.22 -2.60
C ILE A 16 -3.41 7.52 -1.39
N SER A 17 -4.36 6.60 -1.61
CA SER A 17 -4.94 5.82 -0.53
C SER A 17 -3.94 4.77 -0.01
N PRO A 18 -4.08 4.27 1.23
CA PRO A 18 -3.21 3.20 1.73
C PRO A 18 -3.23 1.94 0.86
N ALA A 19 -4.38 1.61 0.27
CA ALA A 19 -4.49 0.52 -0.69
C ALA A 19 -3.71 0.83 -1.98
N GLY A 20 -3.74 2.09 -2.45
CA GLY A 20 -2.91 2.56 -3.55
C GLY A 20 -1.41 2.42 -3.25
N VAL A 21 -0.97 2.80 -2.03
CA VAL A 21 0.41 2.63 -1.58
C VAL A 21 0.81 1.16 -1.56
N LEU A 22 -0.03 0.28 -1.02
CA LEU A 22 0.23 -1.16 -1.02
C LEU A 22 0.44 -1.72 -2.44
N LEU A 23 -0.41 -1.32 -3.39
CA LEU A 23 -0.30 -1.75 -4.78
C LEU A 23 0.95 -1.17 -5.46
N LEU A 24 1.29 0.10 -5.20
CA LEU A 24 2.50 0.74 -5.71
C LEU A 24 3.77 0.06 -5.17
N CYS A 25 3.80 -0.29 -3.88
CA CYS A 25 4.91 -1.02 -3.29
C CYS A 25 5.05 -2.41 -3.91
N ALA A 26 3.95 -3.13 -4.12
CA ALA A 26 3.99 -4.42 -4.80
C ALA A 26 4.54 -4.31 -6.23
N ASP A 27 4.12 -3.29 -6.98
CA ASP A 27 4.64 -3.01 -8.31
C ASP A 27 6.15 -2.70 -8.27
N THR A 28 6.60 -1.86 -7.32
CA THR A 28 8.03 -1.56 -7.13
C THR A 28 8.86 -2.81 -6.78
N VAL A 29 8.30 -3.71 -5.96
CA VAL A 29 9.01 -4.90 -5.46
C VAL A 29 9.11 -5.99 -6.51
N TYR A 30 8.03 -6.22 -7.26
CA TYR A 30 7.93 -7.35 -8.18
C TYR A 30 8.10 -6.94 -9.63
N GLY A 31 7.97 -5.64 -9.95
CA GLY A 31 7.97 -4.95 -11.24
C GLY A 31 9.21 -5.14 -12.10
N ASP A 32 9.52 -4.18 -12.97
CA ASP A 32 10.78 -4.17 -13.69
C ASP A 32 11.89 -3.64 -12.75
N PRO A 33 12.94 -4.42 -12.44
CA PRO A 33 14.01 -3.96 -11.57
C PRO A 33 14.82 -2.78 -12.15
N ALA A 34 14.67 -2.45 -13.44
CA ALA A 34 15.29 -1.27 -14.05
C ALA A 34 14.57 0.04 -13.72
N GLU A 35 13.32 -0.02 -13.25
CA GLU A 35 12.50 1.17 -12.96
C GLU A 35 12.74 1.75 -11.56
N THR A 36 13.48 1.04 -10.71
CA THR A 36 13.76 1.46 -9.33
C THR A 36 15.15 1.03 -8.86
N THR A 37 15.64 1.66 -7.81
CA THR A 37 16.95 1.30 -7.24
C THR A 37 16.82 0.07 -6.33
N PRO A 38 17.92 -0.66 -6.06
CA PRO A 38 17.90 -1.74 -5.06
C PRO A 38 17.43 -1.28 -3.67
N GLU A 39 17.69 -0.02 -3.31
CA GLU A 39 17.19 0.59 -2.09
C GLU A 39 15.68 0.84 -2.14
N GLY A 40 15.17 1.35 -3.27
CA GLY A 40 13.74 1.51 -3.52
C GLY A 40 12.98 0.19 -3.37
N ILE A 41 13.50 -0.90 -3.92
CA ILE A 41 12.94 -2.26 -3.78
C ILE A 41 12.90 -2.69 -2.30
N ARG A 42 13.99 -2.45 -1.54
CA ARG A 42 14.03 -2.81 -0.12
C ARG A 42 13.01 -2.02 0.70
N ASN A 43 12.91 -0.72 0.45
CA ASN A 43 11.98 0.17 1.16
C ASN A 43 10.52 -0.19 0.83
N ALA A 44 10.22 -0.43 -0.44
CA ALA A 44 8.90 -0.87 -0.87
C ALA A 44 8.51 -2.22 -0.27
N ARG A 45 9.46 -3.17 -0.18
CA ARG A 45 9.23 -4.46 0.49
C ARG A 45 8.92 -4.28 1.97
N ALA A 46 9.69 -3.48 2.68
CA ALA A 46 9.46 -3.21 4.10
C ALA A 46 8.08 -2.58 4.35
N MET A 47 7.70 -1.59 3.52
CA MET A 47 6.38 -0.97 3.57
C MET A 47 5.26 -1.98 3.32
N MET A 48 5.37 -2.78 2.25
CA MET A 48 4.38 -3.79 1.91
C MET A 48 4.18 -4.80 3.05
N GLU A 49 5.26 -5.30 3.64
CA GLU A 49 5.18 -6.22 4.78
C GLU A 49 4.56 -5.57 6.01
N SER A 50 4.87 -4.29 6.28
CA SER A 50 4.29 -3.59 7.44
C SER A 50 2.78 -3.38 7.29
N LEU A 51 2.33 -2.98 6.10
CA LEU A 51 0.90 -2.82 5.78
C LEU A 51 0.15 -4.14 5.92
N LEU A 52 0.72 -5.25 5.41
CA LEU A 52 0.11 -6.58 5.53
C LEU A 52 0.12 -7.08 6.98
N SER A 53 1.17 -6.79 7.74
CA SER A 53 1.26 -7.09 9.17
C SER A 53 0.19 -6.34 9.97
N ALA A 54 0.04 -5.04 9.72
CA ALA A 54 -1.02 -4.22 10.32
C ALA A 54 -2.42 -4.74 9.97
N ALA A 55 -2.64 -5.13 8.70
CA ALA A 55 -3.90 -5.72 8.27
C ALA A 55 -4.23 -7.02 9.03
N ARG A 56 -3.24 -7.92 9.19
CA ARG A 56 -3.40 -9.16 9.95
C ARG A 56 -3.72 -8.87 11.42
N ALA A 57 -3.03 -7.91 12.04
CA ALA A 57 -3.31 -7.47 13.42
C ALA A 57 -4.74 -6.88 13.56
N GLY A 58 -5.23 -6.24 12.51
CA GLY A 58 -6.60 -5.75 12.37
C GLY A 58 -7.66 -6.81 12.05
N GLY A 59 -7.28 -8.09 11.96
CA GLY A 59 -8.20 -9.20 11.71
C GLY A 59 -8.37 -9.59 10.24
N TYR A 60 -7.56 -9.04 9.32
CA TYR A 60 -7.59 -9.48 7.92
C TYR A 60 -6.99 -10.88 7.77
N THR A 61 -7.82 -11.85 7.38
CA THR A 61 -7.44 -13.28 7.32
C THR A 61 -6.82 -13.71 6.00
N GLN A 62 -6.94 -12.91 4.95
CA GLN A 62 -6.47 -13.25 3.59
C GLN A 62 -5.11 -12.61 3.26
N GLY A 63 -4.28 -12.32 4.27
CA GLY A 63 -2.98 -11.65 4.10
C GLY A 63 -2.03 -12.40 3.16
N ASP A 64 -1.87 -13.72 3.34
CA ASP A 64 -0.95 -14.53 2.54
C ASP A 64 -1.44 -14.71 1.10
N VAL A 65 -2.76 -14.84 0.92
CA VAL A 65 -3.39 -14.89 -0.40
C VAL A 65 -3.16 -13.59 -1.14
N LEU A 66 -3.38 -12.44 -0.47
CA LEU A 66 -3.13 -11.12 -1.05
C LEU A 66 -1.65 -10.97 -1.44
N HIS A 67 -0.73 -11.26 -0.53
CA HIS A 67 0.71 -11.21 -0.82
C HIS A 67 1.10 -12.06 -2.04
N THR A 68 0.57 -13.28 -2.13
CA THR A 68 0.82 -14.17 -3.28
C THR A 68 0.30 -13.59 -4.59
N LEU A 69 -0.88 -12.95 -4.59
CA LEU A 69 -1.45 -12.34 -5.79
C LEU A 69 -0.68 -11.07 -6.20
N LEU A 70 -0.20 -10.28 -5.24
CA LEU A 70 0.68 -9.15 -5.47
C LEU A 70 2.00 -9.60 -6.10
N ALA A 71 2.63 -10.64 -5.58
CA ALA A 71 3.86 -11.23 -6.12
C ALA A 71 3.72 -11.73 -7.57
N ARG A 72 2.50 -12.13 -7.96
CA ARG A 72 2.17 -12.56 -9.33
C ARG A 72 1.80 -11.40 -10.27
N LYS A 73 1.91 -10.14 -9.82
CA LYS A 73 1.49 -8.94 -10.57
C LYS A 73 0.05 -8.97 -11.06
N GLN A 74 -0.84 -9.66 -10.34
CA GLN A 74 -2.24 -9.79 -10.75
C GLN A 74 -3.05 -8.57 -10.29
N LEU A 75 -2.81 -7.40 -10.89
CA LEU A 75 -3.54 -6.16 -10.57
C LEU A 75 -4.95 -6.12 -11.18
N ASN A 76 -5.75 -7.16 -10.95
CA ASN A 76 -7.15 -7.19 -11.35
C ASN A 76 -8.05 -6.62 -10.24
N ARG A 77 -9.34 -6.43 -10.56
CA ARG A 77 -10.30 -5.82 -9.64
C ARG A 77 -10.41 -6.55 -8.30
N ARG A 78 -10.27 -7.88 -8.28
CA ARG A 78 -10.29 -8.68 -7.04
C ARG A 78 -9.11 -8.31 -6.14
N VAL A 79 -7.91 -8.16 -6.70
CA VAL A 79 -6.73 -7.79 -5.90
C VAL A 79 -6.85 -6.36 -5.38
N MET A 80 -7.40 -5.44 -6.18
CA MET A 80 -7.69 -4.08 -5.72
C MET A 80 -8.68 -4.07 -4.53
N ASP A 81 -9.74 -4.87 -4.60
CA ASP A 81 -10.73 -4.98 -3.53
C ASP A 81 -10.12 -5.64 -2.27
N MET A 82 -9.24 -6.63 -2.43
CA MET A 82 -8.51 -7.25 -1.32
C MET A 82 -7.52 -6.28 -0.66
N ALA A 83 -6.82 -5.46 -1.45
CA ALA A 83 -5.93 -4.43 -0.92
C ALA A 83 -6.69 -3.39 -0.09
N GLN A 84 -7.86 -2.95 -0.57
CA GLN A 84 -8.72 -2.05 0.20
C GLN A 84 -9.19 -2.71 1.51
N ALA A 85 -9.69 -3.94 1.45
CA ALA A 85 -10.14 -4.65 2.65
C ALA A 85 -9.01 -4.88 3.68
N ALA A 86 -7.79 -5.13 3.22
CA ALA A 86 -6.61 -5.26 4.09
C ALA A 86 -6.30 -3.93 4.80
N CYS A 87 -6.28 -2.82 4.07
CA CYS A 87 -6.05 -1.51 4.66
C CYS A 87 -7.19 -1.06 5.58
N ASP A 88 -8.45 -1.34 5.23
CA ASP A 88 -9.60 -1.04 6.09
C ASP A 88 -9.50 -1.79 7.43
N ALA A 89 -9.09 -3.07 7.39
CA ALA A 89 -8.89 -3.88 8.59
C ALA A 89 -7.74 -3.35 9.47
N ALA A 90 -6.64 -2.89 8.86
CA ALA A 90 -5.51 -2.31 9.59
C ALA A 90 -5.89 -1.06 10.40
N GLY A 91 -6.85 -0.28 9.89
CA GLY A 91 -7.33 0.95 10.52
C GLY A 91 -6.45 2.17 10.21
N ALA A 92 -7.10 3.33 10.08
CA ALA A 92 -6.45 4.56 9.61
C ALA A 92 -5.30 5.05 10.50
N GLU A 93 -5.44 4.96 11.82
CA GLU A 93 -4.39 5.40 12.76
C GLU A 93 -3.12 4.58 12.64
N ARG A 94 -3.28 3.25 12.55
CA ARG A 94 -2.14 2.34 12.41
C ARG A 94 -1.43 2.58 11.09
N LEU A 95 -2.17 2.69 9.99
CA LEU A 95 -1.62 2.99 8.67
C LEU A 95 -0.87 4.34 8.65
N ALA A 96 -1.39 5.36 9.33
CA ALA A 96 -0.73 6.65 9.42
C ALA A 96 0.61 6.58 10.18
N MET A 97 0.72 5.72 11.20
CA MET A 97 2.00 5.47 11.89
C MET A 97 3.01 4.80 10.95
N GLU A 98 2.61 3.72 10.27
CA GLU A 98 3.50 3.00 9.35
C GLU A 98 4.00 3.91 8.21
N MET A 99 3.14 4.79 7.68
CA MET A 99 3.53 5.76 6.64
C MET A 99 4.50 6.82 7.15
N ARG A 100 4.33 7.30 8.39
CA ARG A 100 5.25 8.26 9.01
C ARG A 100 6.62 7.64 9.25
N ASP A 101 6.67 6.41 9.74
CA ASP A 101 7.91 5.69 10.02
C ASP A 101 8.71 5.40 8.75
N ALA A 102 8.03 5.25 7.62
CA ALA A 102 8.67 5.11 6.31
C ALA A 102 9.03 6.44 5.62
N GLY A 103 8.80 7.59 6.27
CA GLY A 103 9.11 8.90 5.72
C GLY A 103 8.15 9.39 4.62
N LEU A 104 7.00 8.72 4.44
CA LEU A 104 5.95 9.13 3.51
C LEU A 104 5.02 10.15 4.19
N GLN A 105 5.51 11.36 4.47
CA GLN A 105 4.65 12.46 4.92
C GLN A 105 4.13 13.27 3.73
N LYS A 106 2.90 13.80 3.86
CA LYS A 106 2.42 14.90 3.00
C LYS A 106 3.47 16.01 3.06
N GLY A 107 3.98 16.44 1.90
CA GLY A 107 4.81 17.63 1.81
C GLY A 107 4.10 18.76 2.55
N GLY A 108 4.74 19.28 3.59
CA GLY A 108 4.24 20.45 4.30
C GLY A 108 4.18 21.62 3.32
N ALA A 109 3.00 22.21 3.16
CA ALA A 109 2.87 23.52 2.59
C ALA A 109 3.72 24.49 3.43
N HIS A 110 4.75 25.06 2.80
CA HIS A 110 5.37 26.30 3.25
C HIS A 110 4.58 27.48 2.72
#